data_AF-A0A831PUP8-F1
#
_entry.id   AF-A0A831PUP8-F1
#
_cell.length_a   1.000
_cell.length_b   1.000
_cell.length_c   1.000
_cell.angle_alpha   90.00
_cell.angle_beta   90.00
_cell.angle_gamma   90.00
#
_symmetry.space_group_name_H-M   'P 1'
#
loop_
_entity.id
_entity.type
_entity.pdbx_description
1 polymer ?
#
loop_
_entity_poly.entity_id
_entity_poly.type
_entity_poly.pdbx_seq_one_letter_code
_entity_poly.pdbx_strand_id
1 'polypeptide(L)'
;MKRAEELVFDYLVVGSGFGGSVAAMRLAQKGYAVGVVEAGKRWHADEFPRRNWNLRKFLWLPSVGLYGTWRLRLLNGVFILA
;
A
#
# COMPACT_ATOMS: atom_id res chain seq x y z
N MET A 1 8.33 -21.98 12.46
CA MET A 1 8.18 -21.13 11.25
C MET A 1 7.11 -21.80 10.40
N LYS A 2 5.90 -21.23 10.29
CA LYS A 2 4.84 -21.84 9.46
C LYS A 2 5.28 -21.78 8.00
N ARG A 3 5.25 -22.91 7.30
CA ARG A 3 5.54 -22.99 5.85
C ARG A 3 4.53 -22.10 5.14
N ALA A 4 5.00 -21.09 4.41
CA ALA A 4 4.10 -20.28 3.60
C ALA A 4 3.44 -21.22 2.57
N GLU A 5 2.12 -21.19 2.51
CA GLU A 5 1.37 -21.87 1.47
C GLU A 5 1.75 -21.24 0.13
N GLU A 6 2.01 -22.09 -0.88
CA GLU A 6 2.40 -21.61 -2.20
C GLU A 6 1.15 -21.06 -2.91
N LEU A 7 0.99 -19.74 -2.87
CA LEU A 7 -0.10 -19.05 -3.53
C LEU A 7 0.25 -18.86 -5.01
N VAL A 8 -0.55 -19.46 -5.89
CA VAL A 8 -0.42 -19.33 -7.34
C VAL A 8 -1.44 -18.33 -7.85
N PHE A 9 -1.00 -17.34 -8.63
CA PHE A 9 -1.83 -16.33 -9.27
C PHE A 9 -1.49 -16.26 -10.76
N ASP A 10 -2.49 -15.98 -11.60
CA ASP A 10 -2.27 -15.69 -13.03
C ASP A 10 -1.63 -14.31 -13.21
N TYR A 11 -2.00 -13.35 -12.35
CA TYR A 11 -1.50 -11.97 -12.38
C TYR A 11 -1.16 -11.47 -10.98
N LEU A 12 -0.07 -10.70 -10.88
CA LEU A 12 0.31 -9.98 -9.66
C LEU A 12 0.27 -8.47 -9.93
N VAL A 13 -0.54 -7.75 -9.17
CA VAL A 13 -0.64 -6.29 -9.21
C VAL A 13 0.15 -5.71 -8.03
N VAL A 14 1.14 -4.87 -8.34
CA VAL A 14 1.96 -4.17 -7.35
C VAL A 14 1.41 -2.77 -7.16
N GLY A 15 0.86 -2.51 -5.99
CA GLY A 15 0.22 -1.27 -5.61
C GLY A 15 -1.30 -1.39 -5.56
N SER A 16 -1.92 -1.00 -4.43
CA SER A 16 -3.38 -0.97 -4.25
C SER A 16 -3.97 0.43 -4.43
N GLY A 17 -3.27 1.31 -5.16
CA GLY A 17 -3.81 2.62 -5.57
C GLY A 17 -4.96 2.48 -6.56
N PHE A 18 -5.43 3.61 -7.12
CA PHE A 18 -6.56 3.61 -8.06
C PHE A 18 -6.30 2.71 -9.29
N GLY A 19 -5.19 2.93 -10.00
CA GLY A 19 -4.87 2.16 -11.21
C GLY A 19 -4.71 0.66 -10.96
N GLY A 20 -3.97 0.30 -9.90
CA GLY A 20 -3.79 -1.10 -9.51
C GLY A 20 -5.11 -1.77 -9.11
N SER A 21 -5.95 -1.09 -8.32
CA SER A 21 -7.24 -1.63 -7.90
C SER A 21 -8.20 -1.83 -9.07
N VAL A 22 -8.26 -0.89 -10.02
CA VAL A 22 -9.09 -1.02 -11.23
C VAL A 22 -8.57 -2.17 -12.11
N ALA A 23 -7.26 -2.27 -12.31
CA ALA A 23 -6.65 -3.36 -13.07
C ALA A 23 -6.95 -4.73 -12.43
N ALA A 24 -6.75 -4.86 -11.12
CA ALA A 24 -7.07 -6.08 -10.37
C ALA A 24 -8.55 -6.45 -10.48
N MET A 25 -9.45 -5.47 -10.33
CA MET A 25 -10.89 -5.69 -10.47
C MET A 25 -11.26 -6.19 -11.87
N ARG A 26 -10.71 -5.59 -12.94
CA ARG A 26 -11.01 -5.99 -14.32
C ARG A 26 -10.48 -7.39 -14.65
N LEU A 27 -9.28 -7.72 -14.19
CA LEU A 27 -8.70 -9.06 -14.36
C LEU A 27 -9.52 -10.12 -13.59
N ALA A 28 -9.90 -9.82 -12.35
CA ALA A 28 -10.75 -10.70 -11.55
C ALA A 28 -12.14 -10.89 -12.16
N GLN A 29 -12.77 -9.82 -12.67
CA GLN A 29 -14.06 -9.90 -13.39
C GLN A 29 -14.00 -10.81 -14.62
N LYS A 30 -12.84 -10.91 -15.27
CA LYS A 30 -12.61 -11.82 -16.41
C LYS A 30 -12.36 -13.27 -15.97
N GLY A 31 -12.23 -13.54 -14.67
CA GLY A 31 -12.08 -14.87 -14.10
C GLY A 31 -10.64 -15.29 -13.78
N TYR A 32 -9.67 -14.37 -13.81
CA TYR A 32 -8.30 -14.68 -13.44
C TYR A 32 -8.07 -14.67 -11.92
N ALA A 33 -7.14 -15.50 -11.45
CA ALA A 33 -6.60 -15.42 -10.10
C ALA A 33 -5.61 -14.25 -10.01
N VAL A 34 -5.94 -13.22 -9.23
CA VAL A 34 -5.15 -12.00 -9.14
C VAL A 34 -4.65 -11.77 -7.71
N GLY A 35 -3.34 -11.70 -7.54
CA GLY A 35 -2.70 -11.27 -6.30
C GLY A 35 -2.50 -9.75 -6.32
N VAL A 36 -2.78 -9.07 -5.21
CA VAL A 36 -2.46 -7.64 -5.03
C VAL A 36 -1.50 -7.51 -3.85
N VAL A 37 -0.37 -6.85 -4.06
CA VAL A 37 0.61 -6.54 -3.01
C VAL A 37 0.81 -5.04 -2.92
N GLU A 38 0.89 -4.52 -1.70
CA GLU A 38 1.08 -3.10 -1.41
C GLU A 38 2.21 -2.98 -0.38
N ALA A 39 3.03 -1.94 -0.50
CA ALA A 39 4.12 -1.70 0.43
C ALA A 39 3.58 -1.28 1.80
N GLY A 40 2.49 -0.50 1.81
CA GLY A 40 1.77 -0.04 2.99
C GLY A 40 1.08 -1.16 3.79
N LYS A 41 0.76 -0.85 5.05
CA LYS A 41 -0.15 -1.69 5.83
C LYS A 41 -1.61 -1.45 5.40
N ARG A 42 -2.49 -2.43 5.68
CA ARG A 42 -3.94 -2.21 5.60
C ARG A 42 -4.35 -1.22 6.70
N TRP A 43 -5.11 -0.20 6.31
CA TRP A 43 -5.66 0.80 7.23
C TRP A 43 -7.19 0.67 7.26
N HIS A 44 -7.75 0.58 8.46
CA HIS A 44 -9.17 0.75 8.72
C HIS A 44 -9.50 2.22 9.04
N ALA A 45 -10.76 2.60 8.85
CA ALA A 45 -11.20 3.99 8.98
C ALA A 45 -10.93 4.59 10.39
N ASP A 46 -10.95 3.76 11.42
CA ASP A 46 -10.71 4.11 12.82
C ASP A 46 -9.22 4.16 13.19
N GLU A 47 -8.33 3.62 12.36
CA GLU A 47 -6.89 3.58 12.64
C GLU A 47 -6.16 4.87 12.26
N PHE A 48 -6.76 5.69 11.38
CA PHE A 48 -6.15 6.90 10.84
C PHE A 48 -5.76 7.89 11.96
N PRO A 49 -4.65 8.61 11.81
CA PRO A 49 -4.25 9.60 12.80
C PRO A 49 -5.26 10.74 12.86
N ARG A 50 -5.80 11.02 14.05
CA ARG A 50 -6.69 12.19 14.26
C ARG A 50 -5.99 13.53 14.05
N ARG A 51 -4.64 13.55 14.10
CA ARG A 51 -3.79 14.74 13.96
C ARG A 51 -2.47 14.37 13.30
N ASN A 52 -1.91 15.29 12.51
CA ASN A 52 -0.65 15.09 11.77
C ASN A 52 0.58 14.94 12.67
N TRP A 53 0.50 15.38 13.93
CA TRP A 53 1.57 15.22 14.92
C TRP A 53 1.83 13.77 15.33
N ASN A 54 0.95 12.83 15.01
CA ASN A 54 1.23 11.41 15.18
C ASN A 54 2.15 10.92 14.05
N LEU A 55 3.44 11.27 14.12
CA LEU A 55 4.41 11.00 13.07
C LEU A 55 4.52 9.51 12.70
N ARG A 56 4.36 8.60 13.69
CA ARG A 56 4.37 7.14 13.46
C ARG A 56 3.24 6.65 12.57
N LYS A 57 2.06 7.27 12.67
CA LYS A 57 0.88 6.96 11.84
C LYS A 57 0.74 7.88 10.64
N PHE A 58 1.45 9.01 10.61
CA PHE A 58 1.38 9.99 9.54
C PHE A 58 2.43 9.73 8.46
N LEU A 59 3.71 9.54 8.82
CA LEU A 59 4.80 9.40 7.85
C LEU A 59 5.12 7.95 7.52
N TRP A 60 5.21 7.65 6.23
CA TRP A 60 5.78 6.42 5.68
C TRP A 60 7.30 6.60 5.50
N LEU A 61 8.06 6.19 6.51
CA LEU A 61 9.51 6.11 6.47
C LEU A 61 9.99 4.81 7.16
N PRO A 62 9.87 3.66 6.47
CA PRO A 62 10.12 2.34 7.06
C PRO A 62 11.53 2.16 7.62
N SER A 63 12.53 2.86 7.06
CA SER A 63 13.92 2.78 7.51
C SER A 63 14.14 3.23 8.96
N VAL A 64 13.22 4.02 9.52
CA VAL A 64 13.24 4.46 10.92
C VAL A 64 12.01 3.96 11.70
N GLY A 65 11.32 2.95 11.19
CA GLY A 65 10.16 2.32 11.85
C GLY A 65 8.87 3.15 11.81
N LEU A 66 8.75 4.12 10.89
CA LEU A 66 7.51 4.87 10.67
C LEU A 66 6.73 4.25 9.51
N TYR A 67 5.51 3.80 9.77
CA TYR A 67 4.65 3.09 8.82
C TYR A 67 3.31 3.81 8.63
N GLY A 68 3.38 5.13 8.54
CA GLY A 68 2.23 6.01 8.37
C GLY A 68 1.64 6.00 6.96
N THR A 69 0.56 6.74 6.76
CA THR A 69 -0.16 6.74 5.47
C THR A 69 0.56 7.54 4.37
N TRP A 70 1.28 8.60 4.72
CA TRP A 70 1.81 9.56 3.77
C TRP A 70 3.31 9.43 3.56
N ARG A 71 3.74 9.35 2.31
CA ARG A 71 5.15 9.34 1.92
C ARG A 71 5.55 10.74 1.44
N LEU A 72 6.55 11.30 2.09
CA LEU A 72 7.16 12.56 1.66
C LEU A 72 8.33 12.27 0.71
N ARG A 73 8.29 12.83 -0.49
CA ARG A 73 9.34 12.71 -1.51
C ARG A 73 9.83 14.10 -1.88
N LEU A 74 11.14 14.33 -1.87
CA LEU A 74 11.70 15.56 -2.42
C LEU A 74 11.93 15.38 -3.93
N LEU A 75 11.31 16.21 -4.75
CA LEU A 75 11.48 16.24 -6.20
C LEU A 75 11.80 17.67 -6.63
N ASN A 76 13.00 17.91 -7.17
CA ASN A 76 13.43 19.21 -7.71
C ASN A 76 13.20 20.40 -6.75
N GLY A 77 13.52 20.24 -5.47
CA GLY A 77 13.37 21.28 -4.45
C GLY A 77 11.95 21.44 -3.89
N VAL A 78 10.98 20.62 -4.34
CA VAL A 78 9.61 20.61 -3.83
C VAL A 78 9.31 19.29 -3.14
N PHE A 79 8.62 19.36 -2.01
CA PHE A 79 8.09 18.17 -1.36
C PHE A 79 6.77 17.74 -1.98
N ILE A 80 6.72 16.49 -2.41
CA ILE A 80 5.51 15.80 -2.87
C ILE A 80 5.05 14.88 -1.74
N LEU A 81 3.78 15.02 -1.38
CA LEU A 81 3.09 14.12 -0.48
C LEU A 81 2.29 13.12 -1.34
N ALA A 82 2.56 11.83 -1.18
CA ALA A 82 1.93 10.75 -1.94
C ALA A 82 1.56 9.58 -1.03
#